data_AF-A0A522DQA6-F1
#
_entry.id   AF-A0A522DQA6-F1
#
_cell.length_a   1.000
_cell.length_b   1.000
_cell.length_c   1.000
_cell.angle_alpha   90.00
_cell.angle_beta   90.00
_cell.angle_gamma   90.00
#
_symmetry.space_group_name_H-M   'P 1'
#
loop_
_entity.id
_entity.type
_entity.pdbx_description
1 polymer ?
#
loop_
_entity_poly.entity_id
_entity_poly.type
_entity_poly.pdbx_seq_one_letter_code
_entity_poly.pdbx_strand_id
1 'polypeptide(L)'
;MGALSKIQTAGFTINLIGDSFEVTPASALTDGQRVFLKSHKAEIIAELRAEQATNDADTFDDRHHCHECRNLINGRCITQRFRPVDDIPRRCADYVGRVRS
;
A
#
# COMPACT_ATOMS: atom_id res chain seq x y z
N MET A 1 4.60 -1.08 -21.13
CA MET A 1 3.29 -0.56 -20.67
C MET A 1 2.37 -1.74 -20.49
N GLY A 2 1.97 -2.05 -19.25
CA GLY A 2 1.10 -3.18 -18.91
C GLY A 2 -0.37 -2.93 -19.24
N ALA A 3 -1.19 -3.96 -19.09
CA ALA A 3 -2.62 -3.89 -19.39
C ALA A 3 -3.35 -2.97 -18.38
N LEU A 4 -2.89 -2.96 -17.13
CA LEU A 4 -3.38 -2.09 -16.05
C LEU A 4 -3.22 -0.61 -16.41
N SER A 5 -2.01 -0.20 -16.79
CA SER A 5 -1.69 1.21 -17.05
C SER A 5 -2.50 1.77 -18.22
N LYS A 6 -2.85 0.94 -19.21
CA LYS A 6 -3.69 1.36 -20.36
C LYS A 6 -5.09 1.79 -19.92
N ILE A 7 -5.72 1.04 -19.02
CA ILE A 7 -7.07 1.33 -18.54
C ILE A 7 -7.06 2.52 -17.56
N GLN A 8 -6.03 2.62 -16.71
CA GLN A 8 -5.85 3.78 -15.84
C GLN A 8 -5.65 5.08 -16.63
N THR A 9 -4.85 5.04 -17.71
CA THR A 9 -4.64 6.20 -18.60
C THR A 9 -5.93 6.61 -19.32
N ALA A 10 -6.84 5.66 -19.54
CA ALA A 10 -8.17 5.93 -20.09
C ALA A 10 -9.15 6.54 -19.06
N GLY A 11 -8.69 6.81 -17.83
CA GLY A 11 -9.46 7.49 -16.79
C GLY A 11 -10.30 6.56 -15.90
N PHE A 12 -10.01 5.25 -15.92
CA PHE A 12 -10.72 4.28 -15.09
C PHE A 12 -9.86 3.86 -13.89
N THR A 13 -10.48 3.80 -12.73
CA THR A 13 -9.88 3.22 -11.53
C THR A 13 -10.15 1.72 -11.50
N ILE A 14 -9.10 0.91 -11.33
CA ILE A 14 -9.22 -0.54 -11.13
C ILE A 14 -8.83 -0.87 -9.70
N ASN A 15 -9.71 -1.56 -8.98
CA ASN A 15 -9.44 -2.06 -7.62
C ASN A 15 -9.52 -3.59 -7.61
N LEU A 16 -8.52 -4.25 -7.01
CA LEU A 16 -8.58 -5.69 -6.80
C LEU A 16 -9.49 -6.01 -5.61
N ILE A 17 -10.42 -6.94 -5.82
CA ILE A 17 -11.31 -7.49 -4.81
C ILE A 17 -11.16 -9.01 -4.82
N GLY A 18 -10.29 -9.52 -3.94
CA GLY A 18 -9.94 -10.94 -3.86
C GLY A 18 -9.29 -11.46 -5.16
N ASP A 19 -10.03 -12.33 -5.87
CA ASP A 19 -9.61 -12.94 -7.15
C ASP A 19 -10.19 -12.25 -8.38
N SER A 20 -10.87 -11.12 -8.21
CA SER A 20 -11.42 -10.32 -9.31
C SER A 20 -11.08 -8.84 -9.13
N PHE A 21 -11.42 -8.03 -10.12
CA PHE A 21 -11.23 -6.59 -10.06
C PHE A 21 -12.53 -5.87 -10.39
N GLU A 22 -12.71 -4.72 -9.76
CA GLU A 22 -13.77 -3.76 -10.09
C GLU A 22 -13.19 -2.59 -10.86
N VAL A 23 -14.02 -2.00 -11.73
CA VAL A 23 -13.65 -0.86 -12.55
C VAL A 23 -14.65 0.26 -12.32
N THR A 24 -14.15 1.45 -11.99
CA THR A 24 -14.96 2.63 -11.71
C THR A 24 -14.50 3.80 -12.57
N PRO A 25 -15.41 4.50 -13.27
CA PRO A 25 -16.85 4.22 -13.40
C PRO A 25 -17.13 3.09 -14.42
N ALA A 26 -17.86 2.05 -14.01
CA ALA A 26 -18.24 0.95 -14.90
C ALA A 26 -19.18 1.40 -16.04
N SER A 27 -19.95 2.46 -15.82
CA SER A 27 -20.90 3.02 -16.82
C SER A 27 -20.21 3.61 -18.04
N ALA A 28 -18.93 4.01 -17.94
CA ALA A 28 -18.16 4.57 -19.05
C ALA A 28 -17.43 3.48 -19.87
N LEU A 29 -17.56 2.20 -19.51
CA LEU A 29 -16.89 1.11 -20.22
C LEU A 29 -17.54 0.83 -21.58
N THR A 30 -16.78 1.12 -22.62
CA THR A 30 -17.10 0.69 -23.99
C THR A 30 -16.97 -0.82 -24.15
N ASP A 31 -17.66 -1.40 -25.13
CA ASP A 31 -17.59 -2.86 -25.38
C ASP A 31 -16.16 -3.32 -25.72
N GLY A 32 -15.40 -2.50 -26.45
CA GLY A 32 -13.99 -2.77 -26.74
C GLY A 32 -13.14 -2.84 -25.46
N GLN A 33 -13.36 -1.93 -24.50
CA GLN A 33 -12.67 -1.97 -23.21
C GLN A 33 -13.09 -3.19 -22.36
N ARG A 34 -14.36 -3.60 -22.41
CA ARG A 34 -14.81 -4.83 -21.71
C ARG A 34 -14.15 -6.08 -22.27
N VAL A 35 -14.03 -6.18 -23.60
CA VAL A 35 -13.34 -7.30 -24.25
C VAL A 35 -11.86 -7.29 -23.91
N PHE A 36 -11.22 -6.12 -23.89
CA PHE A 36 -9.84 -5.97 -23.45
C PHE A 36 -9.64 -6.42 -21.99
N LEU A 37 -10.47 -5.94 -21.06
CA LEU A 37 -10.42 -6.34 -19.64
C LEU A 37 -10.63 -7.86 -19.45
N LYS A 38 -11.52 -8.48 -20.24
CA LYS A 38 -11.76 -9.93 -20.18
C LYS A 38 -10.58 -10.73 -20.72
N SER A 39 -10.01 -10.32 -21.85
CA SER A 39 -8.89 -11.01 -22.50
C SER A 39 -7.58 -10.88 -21.71
N HIS A 40 -7.39 -9.76 -21.01
CA HIS A 40 -6.21 -9.48 -20.19
C HIS A 40 -6.44 -9.66 -18.68
N LYS A 41 -7.53 -10.32 -18.26
CA LYS A 41 -7.90 -10.44 -16.84
C LYS A 41 -6.78 -10.99 -15.96
N ALA A 42 -6.11 -12.06 -16.41
CA ALA A 42 -5.05 -12.71 -15.65
C ALA A 42 -3.83 -11.81 -15.47
N GLU A 43 -3.44 -11.07 -16.51
CA GLU A 43 -2.33 -10.11 -16.46
C GLU A 43 -2.64 -8.96 -15.50
N ILE A 44 -3.83 -8.37 -15.61
CA ILE A 44 -4.27 -7.27 -14.74
C ILE A 44 -4.27 -7.69 -13.26
N ILE A 45 -4.77 -8.89 -12.96
CA ILE A 45 -4.77 -9.41 -11.57
C ILE A 45 -3.34 -9.62 -11.08
N ALA A 46 -2.43 -10.16 -11.91
CA ALA A 46 -1.04 -10.35 -11.53
C ALA A 46 -0.33 -9.02 -11.24
N GLU A 47 -0.55 -8.01 -12.09
CA GLU A 47 -0.03 -6.65 -11.89
C GLU A 47 -0.59 -6.02 -10.61
N LEU A 48 -1.92 -6.07 -10.38
CA LEU A 48 -2.56 -5.55 -9.17
C LEU A 48 -2.04 -6.22 -7.89
N ARG A 49 -1.83 -7.54 -7.92
CA ARG A 49 -1.27 -8.28 -6.77
C ARG A 49 0.16 -7.87 -6.49
N ALA A 50 0.97 -7.67 -7.52
CA ALA A 50 2.33 -7.20 -7.36
C ALA A 50 2.36 -5.79 -6.74
N GLU A 51 1.48 -4.89 -7.20
CA GLU A 51 1.34 -3.54 -6.64
C GLU A 51 0.84 -3.55 -5.18
N GLN A 52 -0.13 -4.41 -4.84
CA GLN A 52 -0.59 -4.57 -3.45
C GLN A 52 0.51 -5.15 -2.55
N ALA A 53 1.22 -6.20 -3.00
CA ALA A 53 2.31 -6.79 -2.24
C ALA A 53 3.45 -5.79 -1.96
N THR A 54 3.69 -4.83 -2.86
CA THR A 54 4.65 -3.74 -2.61
C THR A 54 4.13 -2.68 -1.64
N ASN A 55 2.82 -2.41 -1.62
CA ASN A 55 2.22 -1.45 -0.69
C ASN A 55 2.03 -2.05 0.71
N ASP A 56 1.74 -3.34 0.83
CA ASP A 56 1.61 -4.03 2.12
C ASP A 56 2.96 -4.20 2.85
N ALA A 57 4.08 -4.07 2.12
CA ALA A 57 5.40 -3.96 2.73
C ALA A 57 5.64 -2.60 3.42
N ASP A 58 4.77 -1.60 3.19
CA ASP A 58 4.90 -0.23 3.72
C ASP A 58 3.89 0.10 4.84
N THR A 59 2.83 -0.70 5.04
CA THR A 59 1.71 -0.33 5.93
C THR A 59 1.80 -0.83 7.38
N PHE A 60 2.81 -1.61 7.75
CA PHE A 60 3.11 -1.90 9.16
C PHE A 60 4.40 -1.19 9.58
N ASP A 61 4.38 0.13 9.51
CA ASP A 61 5.39 0.94 10.18
C ASP A 61 5.15 0.92 11.71
N ASP A 62 5.46 -0.22 12.33
CA ASP A 62 5.34 -0.42 13.78
C ASP A 62 6.32 0.48 14.58
N ARG A 63 7.20 1.24 13.91
CA ARG A 63 8.16 2.14 14.55
C ARG A 63 7.47 3.25 15.34
N HIS A 64 6.27 3.66 14.91
CA HIS A 64 5.41 4.63 15.60
C HIS A 64 4.91 4.17 16.97
N HIS A 65 4.89 2.85 17.22
CA HIS A 65 4.43 2.29 18.49
C HIS A 65 5.52 2.25 19.56
N CYS A 66 6.76 2.52 19.19
CA CYS A 66 7.88 2.56 20.13
C CYS A 66 7.95 3.94 20.79
N HIS A 67 8.05 3.99 22.12
CA HIS A 67 8.30 5.25 22.84
C HIS A 67 9.80 5.51 23.03
N GLU A 68 10.63 4.47 22.89
CA GLU A 68 12.08 4.53 23.15
C GLU A 68 12.83 3.68 22.13
N CYS A 69 14.02 4.15 21.70
CA CYS A 69 14.87 3.45 20.72
C CYS A 69 15.31 2.04 21.19
N ARG A 70 15.40 1.79 22.51
CA ARG A 70 15.74 0.45 23.04
C ARG A 70 14.74 -0.65 22.67
N ASN A 71 13.51 -0.27 22.33
CA ASN A 71 12.46 -1.22 21.96
C ASN A 71 12.33 -1.37 20.43
N LEU A 72 13.18 -0.69 19.65
CA LEU A 72 13.24 -0.81 18.19
C LEU A 72 14.34 -1.77 17.78
N ILE A 73 13.98 -2.96 17.30
CA ILE A 73 14.93 -4.00 16.86
C ILE A 73 14.68 -4.31 15.39
N ASN A 74 15.70 -4.18 14.54
CA ASN A 74 15.62 -4.44 13.09
C ASN A 74 14.46 -3.70 12.39
N GLY A 75 14.15 -2.48 12.84
CA GLY A 75 13.06 -1.67 12.28
C GLY A 75 11.66 -2.06 12.75
N ARG A 76 11.52 -2.94 13.76
CA ARG A 76 10.24 -3.34 14.37
C ARG A 76 10.20 -3.05 15.86
N CYS A 77 9.03 -2.67 16.36
CA CYS A 77 8.83 -2.40 17.78
C CYS A 77 8.46 -3.68 18.54
N ILE A 78 9.26 -4.07 19.55
CA ILE A 78 9.05 -5.33 20.29
C ILE A 78 8.05 -5.22 21.46
N THR A 79 7.73 -4.02 21.91
CA THR A 79 6.78 -3.78 23.02
C THR A 79 5.40 -3.38 22.50
N GLN A 80 4.51 -4.36 22.40
CA GLN A 80 3.10 -4.16 22.03
C GLN A 80 2.26 -3.76 23.26
N ARG A 81 2.20 -2.47 23.59
CA ARG A 81 1.08 -1.91 24.35
C ARG A 81 0.52 -0.69 23.61
N PHE A 82 -0.48 -1.00 22.81
CA PHE A 82 -1.22 -0.19 21.86
C PHE A 82 -1.82 1.11 22.44
N ARG A 83 -1.04 2.18 22.53
CA ARG A 83 -1.57 3.53 22.28
C ARG A 83 -0.58 4.28 21.41
N PRO A 84 -0.92 4.61 20.14
CA PRO A 84 -0.08 5.49 19.34
C PRO A 84 0.05 6.81 20.09
N VAL A 85 1.30 7.23 20.32
CA VAL A 85 1.58 8.49 21.00
C VAL A 85 1.38 9.65 20.04
N ASP A 86 1.74 9.49 18.74
CA ASP A 86 1.51 10.44 17.63
C ASP A 86 1.66 9.73 16.25
N ASP A 87 1.13 10.32 15.17
CA ASP A 87 1.20 9.85 13.77
C ASP A 87 2.56 10.14 13.06
N ILE A 88 3.65 10.31 13.81
CA ILE A 88 4.96 10.68 13.25
C ILE A 88 5.90 9.47 13.17
N PRO A 89 6.41 9.09 11.98
CA PRO A 89 7.33 7.96 11.81
C PRO A 89 8.69 8.26 12.43
N ARG A 90 8.83 7.97 13.72
CA ARG A 90 10.08 8.20 14.46
C ARG A 90 11.11 7.13 14.13
N ARG A 91 12.26 7.55 13.59
CA ARG A 91 13.50 6.76 13.54
C ARG A 91 14.22 6.88 14.89
N CYS A 92 15.14 5.97 15.21
CA CYS A 92 15.95 6.07 16.44
C CYS A 92 16.64 7.44 16.63
N ALA A 93 17.01 8.10 15.52
CA ALA A 93 17.57 9.46 15.52
C ALA A 93 16.61 10.54 16.07
N ASP A 94 15.29 10.33 15.95
CA ASP A 94 14.27 11.29 16.40
C ASP A 94 13.97 11.19 17.91
N TYR A 95 14.42 10.12 18.59
CA TYR A 95 14.33 10.00 20.06
C TYR A 95 15.45 10.75 20.79
N VAL A 96 16.42 11.31 20.08
CA VAL A 96 17.56 12.04 20.67
C VAL A 96 17.13 13.46 21.05
N GLY A 97 16.14 13.54 21.94
CA GLY A 97 15.66 14.78 22.54
C GLY A 97 16.12 14.90 23.99
N ARG A 98 17.43 15.11 24.20
CA ARG A 98 18.08 15.90 25.27
C ARG A 98 19.55 15.50 25.40
N VAL A 99 20.38 16.05 24.51
CA VAL A 99 21.71 16.45 24.98
C VAL A 99 21.45 17.61 25.94
N ARG A 100 21.56 17.35 27.24
CA ARG A 100 21.64 18.40 28.26
C ARG A 100 22.89 19.22 27.93
N SER A 101 22.70 20.48 27.57
CA SER A 101 23.71 21.53 27.76
C SER A 101 23.56 22.10 29.16
#